data_AF-A0A1B6CXJ0-F1
#
_entry.id   AF-A0A1B6CXJ0-F1
#
_cell.length_a   1.000
_cell.length_b   1.000
_cell.length_c   1.000
_cell.angle_alpha   90.00
_cell.angle_beta   90.00
_cell.angle_gamma   90.00
#
_symmetry.space_group_name_H-M   'P 1'
#
loop_
_entity.id
_entity.type
_entity.pdbx_description
1 polymer ?
#
loop_
_entity_poly.entity_id
_entity_poly.type
_entity_poly.pdbx_seq_one_letter_code
_entity_poly.pdbx_strand_id
1 'polypeptide(L)'
;GASSVGFHLLSSLSTGYFVGAIGMSGSAFTPGIIKTQQRDQINEVRYAFNCNKDSPSLLTCLRRTNPEVLLRESAKISSWGPVIDVDYVNASDSPFFNGEPLALFQNSRFNDVPMMIGYTDMEDASLFKEKNFNIDDFKGIITEQINSEIPDSKDNDTCSIHKEFVVNSILFFYTPPAPLTEDMSLLRQKYLDYANEKNYGSGVVLQASFISKTKPVYLYRFNYRLKTTGICDLEDWMSVPQMCELPFVWGLPYWTSLSSQVVWNIADKKVTDSVMSMWGNFTKYFNPSQSGRSARWEPFTAGSPGILIVDKSFNMSDPNTFDFKSLSFWNDYFPKVMEASMCCNITAKGSCIYDSRSLLMNILLLMYLLFPSLVALLKTVNDMLTQI
;
A
#
# COMPACT_ATOMS: atom_id res chain seq x y z
N GLY A 1 -5.05 -10.30 8.34
CA GLY A 1 -6.12 -10.14 9.35
C GLY A 1 -7.06 -9.00 8.99
N ALA A 2 -6.63 -7.76 9.17
CA ALA A 2 -7.48 -6.59 8.92
C ALA A 2 -7.99 -6.45 7.48
N SER A 3 -7.20 -6.84 6.47
CA SER A 3 -7.70 -6.89 5.09
C SER A 3 -8.89 -7.84 4.93
N SER A 4 -8.87 -9.01 5.59
CA SER A 4 -10.01 -9.93 5.63
C SER A 4 -11.24 -9.31 6.28
N VAL A 5 -11.07 -8.51 7.35
CA VAL A 5 -12.17 -7.73 7.95
C VAL A 5 -12.73 -6.75 6.93
N GLY A 6 -11.87 -6.03 6.21
CA GLY A 6 -12.25 -5.17 5.08
C GLY A 6 -13.03 -5.92 3.98
N PHE A 7 -12.63 -7.15 3.66
CA PHE A 7 -13.32 -7.96 2.66
C PHE A 7 -14.67 -8.51 3.15
N HIS A 8 -14.78 -8.87 4.42
CA HIS A 8 -16.08 -9.21 5.03
C HIS A 8 -17.02 -8.00 5.11
N LEU A 9 -16.50 -6.77 5.17
CA LEU A 9 -17.33 -5.58 4.99
C LEU A 9 -17.90 -5.51 3.56
N LEU A 10 -17.16 -5.94 2.54
CA LEU A 10 -17.59 -5.88 1.14
C LEU A 10 -18.50 -7.03 0.71
N SER A 11 -18.33 -8.22 1.29
CA SER A 11 -19.04 -9.43 0.83
C SER A 11 -20.48 -9.49 1.33
N SER A 12 -21.43 -9.68 0.41
CA SER A 12 -22.84 -9.94 0.75
C SER A 12 -23.03 -11.26 1.50
N LEU A 13 -22.12 -12.22 1.33
CA LEU A 13 -22.13 -13.48 2.08
C LEU A 13 -21.86 -13.29 3.58
N SER A 14 -21.34 -12.13 3.97
CA SER A 14 -21.03 -11.79 5.36
C SER A 14 -22.10 -10.91 6.02
N THR A 15 -23.17 -10.56 5.29
CA THR A 15 -24.23 -9.68 5.79
C THR A 15 -24.97 -10.31 6.98
N GLY A 16 -25.09 -9.54 8.07
CA GLY A 16 -25.81 -9.94 9.28
C GLY A 16 -25.01 -10.79 10.27
N TYR A 17 -23.76 -11.15 9.97
CA TYR A 17 -22.93 -11.99 10.84
C TYR A 17 -22.05 -11.20 11.84
N PHE A 18 -21.98 -9.88 11.70
CA PHE A 18 -21.25 -9.02 12.62
C PHE A 18 -21.94 -7.65 12.76
N VAL A 19 -21.65 -6.97 13.86
CA VAL A 19 -22.29 -5.69 14.25
C VAL A 19 -21.30 -4.53 14.38
N GLY A 20 -19.99 -4.81 14.27
CA GLY A 20 -18.91 -3.84 14.30
C GLY A 20 -17.62 -4.49 13.81
N ALA A 21 -16.65 -3.66 13.43
CA ALA A 21 -15.40 -4.12 12.85
C ALA A 21 -14.18 -3.48 13.53
N ILE A 22 -13.11 -4.28 13.71
CA ILE A 22 -11.79 -3.79 14.16
C ILE A 22 -10.75 -4.22 13.12
N GLY A 23 -10.04 -3.26 12.52
CA GLY A 23 -8.92 -3.52 11.62
C GLY A 23 -7.62 -2.96 12.18
N MET A 24 -6.61 -3.81 12.38
CA MET A 24 -5.29 -3.41 12.87
C MET A 24 -4.25 -3.67 11.77
N SER A 25 -3.51 -2.64 11.37
CA SER A 25 -2.43 -2.71 10.38
C SER A 25 -2.89 -3.20 9.00
N GLY A 26 -4.06 -2.76 8.55
CA GLY A 26 -4.53 -3.08 7.20
C GLY A 26 -5.99 -2.70 6.93
N SER A 27 -6.38 -2.83 5.66
CA SER A 27 -7.72 -2.50 5.17
C SER A 27 -8.06 -3.34 3.93
N ALA A 28 -9.26 -3.16 3.38
CA ALA A 28 -9.64 -3.70 2.07
C ALA A 28 -8.79 -3.14 0.92
N PHE A 29 -8.05 -2.04 1.16
CA PHE A 29 -7.19 -1.35 0.19
C PHE A 29 -5.71 -1.62 0.40
N THR A 30 -5.34 -2.58 1.25
CA THR A 30 -3.92 -2.97 1.41
C THR A 30 -3.35 -3.40 0.05
N PRO A 31 -2.28 -2.74 -0.46
CA PRO A 31 -1.75 -3.02 -1.78
C PRO A 31 -1.33 -4.47 -1.97
N GLY A 32 -1.57 -5.01 -3.16
CA GLY A 32 -1.12 -6.34 -3.56
C GLY A 32 -1.80 -7.53 -2.85
N ILE A 33 -2.78 -7.32 -1.96
CA ILE A 33 -3.48 -8.42 -1.28
C ILE A 33 -4.45 -9.15 -2.24
N ILE A 34 -5.23 -8.41 -3.00
CA ILE A 34 -6.07 -8.99 -4.06
C ILE A 34 -5.17 -9.34 -5.24
N LYS A 35 -5.27 -10.58 -5.70
CA LYS A 35 -4.46 -11.11 -6.80
C LYS A 35 -5.25 -11.12 -8.08
N THR A 36 -4.61 -10.71 -9.16
CA THR A 36 -5.14 -10.89 -10.51
C THR A 36 -4.75 -12.27 -11.01
N GLN A 37 -5.70 -13.01 -11.58
CA GLN A 37 -5.40 -14.32 -12.15
C GLN A 37 -4.45 -14.17 -13.34
N GLN A 38 -3.34 -14.91 -13.33
CA GLN A 38 -2.42 -15.00 -14.47
C GLN A 38 -2.47 -16.41 -15.05
N ARG A 39 -2.66 -16.53 -16.37
CA ARG A 39 -2.74 -17.84 -17.05
C ARG A 39 -1.45 -18.65 -16.92
N ASP A 40 -0.31 -17.98 -16.87
CA ASP A 40 1.01 -18.62 -16.79
C ASP A 40 1.20 -19.34 -15.45
N GLN A 41 0.67 -18.77 -14.36
CA GLN A 41 0.69 -19.40 -13.03
C GLN A 41 0.02 -20.78 -13.02
N ILE A 42 -1.06 -20.99 -13.78
CA ILE A 42 -1.75 -22.29 -13.85
C ILE A 42 -0.84 -23.35 -14.50
N ASN A 43 -0.06 -22.97 -15.51
CA ASN A 43 0.86 -23.88 -16.18
C ASN A 43 2.06 -24.22 -15.28
N GLU A 44 2.57 -23.25 -14.54
CA GLU A 44 3.62 -23.48 -13.53
C GLU A 44 3.14 -24.44 -12.43
N VAL A 45 1.91 -24.26 -11.93
CA VAL A 45 1.29 -25.18 -10.96
C VAL A 45 1.19 -26.60 -11.53
N ARG A 46 0.73 -26.75 -12.78
CA ARG A 46 0.65 -28.08 -13.41
C ARG A 46 2.01 -28.76 -13.47
N TYR A 47 3.04 -28.01 -13.86
CA TYR A 47 4.40 -28.51 -13.98
C TYR A 47 4.98 -28.89 -12.61
N ALA A 48 4.88 -27.98 -11.62
CA ALA A 48 5.45 -28.17 -10.29
C ALA A 48 4.88 -29.40 -9.54
N PHE A 49 3.60 -29.71 -9.76
CA PHE A 49 2.92 -30.83 -9.11
C PHE A 49 2.74 -32.07 -10.00
N ASN A 50 3.30 -32.06 -11.21
CA ASN A 50 3.13 -33.12 -12.22
C ASN A 50 1.64 -33.45 -12.50
N CYS A 51 0.79 -32.43 -12.45
CA CYS A 51 -0.65 -32.52 -12.69
C CYS A 51 -0.97 -32.23 -14.17
N ASN A 52 -0.46 -33.07 -15.07
CA ASN A 52 -0.58 -32.89 -16.52
C ASN A 52 -2.02 -33.06 -17.05
N LYS A 53 -2.25 -32.57 -18.28
CA LYS A 53 -3.55 -32.41 -18.98
C LYS A 53 -4.46 -33.64 -19.00
N ASP A 54 -3.91 -34.84 -18.80
CA ASP A 54 -4.63 -36.11 -18.79
C ASP A 54 -5.19 -36.50 -17.41
N SER A 55 -4.87 -35.74 -16.36
CA SER A 55 -5.46 -35.92 -15.03
C SER A 55 -6.88 -35.34 -15.00
N PRO A 56 -7.91 -36.11 -14.62
CA PRO A 56 -9.28 -35.63 -14.60
C PRO A 56 -9.43 -34.54 -13.53
N SER A 57 -9.39 -33.28 -13.99
CA SER A 57 -9.30 -32.01 -13.25
C SER A 57 -7.98 -31.82 -12.47
N LEU A 58 -7.22 -30.78 -12.81
CA LEU A 58 -6.07 -30.25 -12.05
C LEU A 58 -6.34 -30.23 -10.53
N LEU A 59 -7.54 -29.82 -10.15
CA LEU A 59 -7.99 -29.76 -8.76
C LEU A 59 -7.97 -31.13 -8.05
N THR A 60 -8.39 -32.21 -8.72
CA THR A 60 -8.35 -33.56 -8.15
C THR A 60 -6.92 -34.04 -7.93
N CYS A 61 -6.02 -33.69 -8.85
CA CYS A 61 -4.59 -33.98 -8.68
C CYS A 61 -4.01 -33.23 -7.47
N LEU A 62 -4.23 -31.90 -7.39
CA LEU A 62 -3.74 -31.09 -6.28
C LEU A 62 -4.28 -31.53 -4.91
N ARG A 63 -5.55 -31.99 -4.85
CA ARG A 63 -6.16 -32.54 -3.62
C ARG A 63 -5.51 -33.85 -3.13
N ARG A 64 -4.78 -34.55 -4.00
CA ARG A 64 -4.03 -35.77 -3.64
C ARG A 64 -2.57 -35.48 -3.29
N THR A 65 -2.08 -34.27 -3.58
CA THR A 65 -0.73 -33.85 -3.21
C THR A 65 -0.61 -33.70 -1.70
N ASN A 66 0.55 -34.06 -1.15
CA ASN A 66 0.86 -33.83 0.26
C ASN A 66 0.75 -32.32 0.59
N PRO A 67 0.04 -31.92 1.66
CA PRO A 67 -0.15 -30.50 2.00
C PRO A 67 1.14 -29.70 2.20
N GLU A 68 2.19 -30.30 2.77
CA GLU A 68 3.49 -29.62 2.97
C GLU A 68 4.19 -29.36 1.63
N VAL A 69 4.10 -30.31 0.70
CA VAL A 69 4.62 -30.14 -0.66
C VAL A 69 3.81 -29.07 -1.40
N LEU A 70 2.48 -29.09 -1.26
CA LEU A 70 1.61 -28.07 -1.83
C LEU A 70 2.00 -26.67 -1.35
N LEU A 71 2.17 -26.49 -0.03
CA LEU A 71 2.58 -25.21 0.55
C LEU A 71 3.97 -24.78 0.07
N ARG A 72 4.96 -25.66 0.14
CA ARG A 72 6.36 -25.32 -0.19
C ARG A 72 6.54 -24.98 -1.66
N GLU A 73 5.96 -25.75 -2.57
CA GLU A 73 6.15 -25.52 -4.01
C GLU A 73 5.26 -24.39 -4.53
N SER A 74 4.03 -24.25 -4.02
CA SER A 74 3.14 -23.15 -4.45
C SER A 74 3.67 -21.78 -4.01
N ALA A 75 4.35 -21.68 -2.87
CA ALA A 75 4.97 -20.44 -2.40
C ALA A 75 6.11 -19.93 -3.30
N LYS A 76 6.72 -20.81 -4.12
CA LYS A 76 7.76 -20.42 -5.10
C LYS A 76 7.17 -19.90 -6.40
N ILE A 77 5.93 -20.28 -6.71
CA ILE A 77 5.23 -19.95 -7.95
C ILE A 77 4.63 -18.55 -7.85
N SER A 78 3.91 -18.27 -6.77
CA SER A 78 3.18 -17.01 -6.64
C SER A 78 2.90 -16.68 -5.19
N SER A 79 2.63 -15.39 -4.95
CA SER A 79 1.98 -14.93 -3.74
C SER A 79 0.47 -15.16 -3.89
N TRP A 80 -0.07 -16.10 -3.12
CA TRP A 80 -1.50 -16.44 -3.13
C TRP A 80 -2.31 -15.45 -2.28
N GLY A 81 -3.53 -15.15 -2.74
CA GLY A 81 -4.45 -14.24 -2.05
C GLY A 81 -5.84 -14.30 -2.65
N PRO A 82 -6.80 -13.54 -2.09
CA PRO A 82 -8.14 -13.43 -2.65
C PRO A 82 -8.11 -12.92 -4.10
N VAL A 83 -9.07 -13.36 -4.90
CA VAL A 83 -9.31 -12.89 -6.27
C VAL A 83 -10.72 -12.34 -6.37
N ILE A 84 -10.96 -11.42 -7.30
CA ILE A 84 -12.32 -10.97 -7.61
C ILE A 84 -13.02 -12.10 -8.37
N ASP A 85 -14.04 -12.69 -7.74
CA ASP A 85 -14.60 -13.98 -8.14
C ASP A 85 -15.94 -13.91 -8.88
N VAL A 86 -16.47 -12.70 -9.10
CA VAL A 86 -17.72 -12.47 -9.83
C VAL A 86 -17.76 -13.14 -11.22
N ASP A 87 -16.62 -13.19 -11.92
CA ASP A 87 -16.54 -13.76 -13.27
C ASP A 87 -16.29 -15.29 -13.27
N TYR A 88 -16.04 -15.90 -12.10
CA TYR A 88 -15.65 -17.31 -11.98
C TYR A 88 -16.68 -18.19 -11.27
N VAL A 89 -17.73 -17.59 -10.70
CA VAL A 89 -18.84 -18.32 -10.06
C VAL A 89 -19.97 -18.56 -11.06
N ASN A 90 -20.72 -19.66 -10.87
CA ASN A 90 -21.91 -19.89 -11.68
C ASN A 90 -22.95 -18.81 -11.38
N ALA A 91 -23.86 -18.54 -12.32
CA ALA A 91 -24.94 -17.58 -12.12
C ALA A 91 -25.86 -17.91 -10.91
N SER A 92 -25.87 -19.15 -10.44
CA SER A 92 -26.60 -19.60 -9.25
C SER A 92 -25.86 -19.35 -7.93
N ASP A 93 -24.55 -19.12 -7.97
CA ASP A 93 -23.70 -18.96 -6.80
C ASP A 93 -23.44 -17.46 -6.56
N SER A 94 -23.43 -17.04 -5.30
CA SER A 94 -23.07 -15.65 -4.95
C SER A 94 -21.55 -15.52 -4.80
N PRO A 95 -20.87 -14.64 -5.54
CA PRO A 95 -19.43 -14.43 -5.41
C PRO A 95 -19.11 -13.81 -4.05
N PHE A 96 -17.92 -14.07 -3.52
CA PHE A 96 -17.47 -13.39 -2.32
C PHE A 96 -17.18 -11.91 -2.60
N PHE A 97 -16.53 -11.62 -3.72
CA PHE A 97 -16.29 -10.28 -4.27
C PHE A 97 -17.13 -10.06 -5.53
N ASN A 98 -18.24 -9.33 -5.36
CA ASN A 98 -19.13 -8.97 -6.47
C ASN A 98 -18.66 -7.72 -7.26
N GLY A 99 -17.35 -7.51 -7.34
CA GLY A 99 -16.72 -6.37 -8.00
C GLY A 99 -15.47 -5.85 -7.28
N GLU A 100 -14.85 -4.84 -7.88
CA GLU A 100 -13.67 -4.15 -7.34
C GLU A 100 -13.97 -3.47 -6.00
N PRO A 101 -13.12 -3.65 -4.95
CA PRO A 101 -13.34 -3.04 -3.63
C PRO A 101 -13.63 -1.55 -3.65
N LEU A 102 -12.87 -0.78 -4.43
CA LEU A 102 -13.04 0.68 -4.50
C LEU A 102 -14.42 1.04 -5.07
N ALA A 103 -14.85 0.37 -6.14
CA ALA A 103 -16.15 0.60 -6.73
C ALA A 103 -17.29 0.21 -5.76
N LEU A 104 -17.14 -0.88 -5.00
CA LEU A 104 -18.13 -1.29 -4.01
C LEU A 104 -18.27 -0.23 -2.89
N PHE A 105 -17.17 0.28 -2.36
CA PHE A 105 -17.19 1.35 -1.35
C PHE A 105 -17.75 2.67 -1.90
N GLN A 106 -17.35 3.09 -3.11
CA GLN A 106 -17.85 4.30 -3.77
C GLN A 106 -19.37 4.27 -3.99
N ASN A 107 -19.92 3.09 -4.28
CA ASN A 107 -21.35 2.89 -4.49
C ASN A 107 -22.12 2.53 -3.20
N SER A 108 -21.50 2.67 -2.02
CA SER A 108 -22.09 2.32 -0.72
C SER A 108 -22.60 0.87 -0.64
N ARG A 109 -21.93 -0.05 -1.33
CA ARG A 109 -22.22 -1.49 -1.34
C ARG A 109 -21.29 -2.23 -0.39
N PHE A 110 -21.54 -2.06 0.91
CA PHE A 110 -20.82 -2.75 1.98
C PHE A 110 -21.72 -2.93 3.21
N ASN A 111 -21.35 -3.85 4.08
CA ASN A 111 -21.94 -4.07 5.39
C ASN A 111 -21.61 -2.88 6.29
N ASP A 112 -22.55 -1.95 6.38
CA ASP A 112 -22.37 -0.67 7.05
C ASP A 112 -22.49 -0.81 8.58
N VAL A 113 -21.35 -0.91 9.26
CA VAL A 113 -21.23 -1.08 10.72
C VAL A 113 -20.21 -0.11 11.32
N PRO A 114 -20.30 0.25 12.62
CA PRO A 114 -19.25 0.98 13.31
C PRO A 114 -17.88 0.32 13.16
N MET A 115 -16.83 1.14 13.02
CA MET A 115 -15.47 0.63 12.81
C MET A 115 -14.44 1.30 13.72
N MET A 116 -13.48 0.51 14.21
CA MET A 116 -12.21 0.99 14.73
C MET A 116 -11.11 0.48 13.81
N ILE A 117 -10.24 1.35 13.32
CA ILE A 117 -9.21 0.96 12.37
C ILE A 117 -7.94 1.78 12.56
N GLY A 118 -6.77 1.18 12.37
CA GLY A 118 -5.50 1.87 12.55
C GLY A 118 -4.31 1.07 12.08
N TYR A 119 -3.13 1.64 12.32
CA TYR A 119 -1.83 1.13 11.90
C TYR A 119 -0.75 1.57 12.91
N THR A 120 0.48 1.08 12.78
CA THR A 120 1.60 1.47 13.64
C THR A 120 2.43 2.59 13.01
N ASP A 121 3.24 3.28 13.81
CA ASP A 121 4.05 4.42 13.35
C ASP A 121 5.13 4.06 12.31
N MET A 122 5.52 2.79 12.22
CA MET A 122 6.61 2.33 11.35
C MET A 122 6.47 0.85 10.97
N GLU A 123 5.33 0.45 10.41
CA GLU A 123 4.91 -0.95 10.15
C GLU A 123 6.03 -1.87 9.65
N ASP A 124 6.75 -1.46 8.61
CA ASP A 124 7.75 -2.29 7.92
C ASP A 124 9.17 -2.17 8.51
N ALA A 125 9.37 -1.49 9.65
CA ALA A 125 10.72 -1.27 10.22
C ALA A 125 11.48 -2.59 10.44
N SER A 126 10.78 -3.63 10.92
CA SER A 126 11.38 -4.93 11.21
C SER A 126 11.88 -5.67 9.96
N LEU A 127 11.34 -5.31 8.79
CA LEU A 127 11.72 -5.87 7.48
C LEU A 127 12.89 -5.11 6.83
N PHE A 128 13.16 -3.88 7.25
CA PHE A 128 14.26 -3.07 6.74
C PHE A 128 15.61 -3.54 7.32
N LYS A 129 16.59 -3.85 6.45
CA LYS A 129 17.89 -4.46 6.83
C LYS A 129 19.11 -3.66 6.35
N GLU A 130 18.89 -2.56 5.65
CA GLU A 130 19.89 -1.79 4.94
C GLU A 130 20.65 -0.87 5.92
N LYS A 131 21.93 -1.17 6.16
CA LYS A 131 22.76 -0.42 7.12
C LYS A 131 23.35 0.87 6.55
N ASN A 132 23.74 0.85 5.28
CA ASN A 132 24.40 1.97 4.59
C ASN A 132 23.46 2.55 3.52
N PHE A 133 22.30 3.03 3.95
CA PHE A 133 21.22 3.43 3.06
C PHE A 133 21.41 4.87 2.54
N ASN A 134 21.94 4.99 1.33
CA ASN A 134 22.24 6.27 0.69
C ASN A 134 21.12 6.72 -0.27
N ILE A 135 21.30 7.87 -0.93
CA ILE A 135 20.28 8.46 -1.82
C ILE A 135 20.01 7.60 -3.07
N ASP A 136 21.00 6.87 -3.57
CA ASP A 136 20.84 5.99 -4.72
C ASP A 136 20.04 4.74 -4.32
N ASP A 137 20.29 4.19 -3.13
CA ASP A 137 19.48 3.10 -2.57
C ASP A 137 18.02 3.55 -2.36
N PHE A 138 17.83 4.74 -1.77
CA PHE A 138 16.51 5.33 -1.54
C PHE A 138 15.70 5.45 -2.84
N LYS A 139 16.30 6.01 -3.90
CA LYS A 139 15.64 6.16 -5.20
C LYS A 139 15.46 4.82 -5.91
N GLY A 140 16.47 3.96 -5.84
CA GLY A 140 16.50 2.65 -6.50
C GLY A 140 15.39 1.74 -6.00
N ILE A 141 15.28 1.56 -4.68
CA ILE A 141 14.26 0.69 -4.08
C ILE A 141 12.85 1.20 -4.39
N ILE A 142 12.58 2.50 -4.24
CA ILE A 142 11.26 3.08 -4.58
C ILE A 142 10.95 2.85 -6.06
N THR A 143 11.93 3.07 -6.95
CA THR A 143 11.76 2.88 -8.39
C THR A 143 11.42 1.42 -8.72
N GLU A 144 12.15 0.46 -8.14
CA GLU A 144 11.92 -0.97 -8.35
C GLU A 144 10.53 -1.39 -7.88
N GLN A 145 10.15 -1.00 -6.66
CA GLN A 145 8.84 -1.32 -6.09
C GLN A 145 7.71 -0.83 -6.98
N ILE A 146 7.73 0.44 -7.36
CA ILE A 146 6.67 1.04 -8.20
C ILE A 146 6.65 0.41 -9.60
N ASN A 147 7.82 0.16 -10.20
CA ASN A 147 7.90 -0.48 -11.51
C ASN A 147 7.36 -1.91 -11.51
N SER A 148 7.51 -2.64 -10.39
CA SER A 148 6.97 -4.00 -10.22
C SER A 148 5.45 -4.04 -10.00
N GLU A 149 4.87 -2.96 -9.47
CA GLU A 149 3.43 -2.84 -9.23
C GLU A 149 2.67 -2.43 -10.48
N ILE A 150 3.30 -1.66 -11.37
CA ILE A 150 2.70 -1.21 -12.64
C ILE A 150 2.90 -2.31 -13.69
N PRO A 151 1.81 -2.90 -14.24
CA PRO A 151 1.92 -3.90 -15.30
C PRO A 151 2.70 -3.36 -16.50
N ASP A 152 3.55 -4.20 -17.09
CA ASP A 152 4.19 -3.86 -18.36
C ASP A 152 3.15 -3.80 -19.47
N SER A 153 3.29 -2.80 -20.36
CA SER A 153 2.47 -2.72 -21.56
C SER A 153 2.77 -3.90 -22.47
N LYS A 154 1.74 -4.59 -22.93
CA LYS A 154 1.86 -5.62 -23.96
C LYS A 154 1.96 -4.96 -25.33
N ASP A 155 2.55 -5.67 -26.30
CA ASP A 155 2.78 -5.17 -27.67
C ASP A 155 1.51 -4.67 -28.39
N ASN A 156 0.32 -5.10 -27.94
CA ASN A 156 -0.98 -4.72 -28.51
C ASN A 156 -1.74 -3.68 -27.68
N ASP A 157 -1.18 -3.17 -26.59
CA ASP A 157 -1.87 -2.20 -25.74
C ASP A 157 -1.94 -0.84 -26.43
N THR A 158 -3.14 -0.28 -26.52
CA THR A 158 -3.36 1.06 -27.09
C THR A 158 -2.95 2.19 -26.15
N CYS A 159 -2.66 1.85 -24.88
CA CYS A 159 -2.26 2.77 -23.84
C CYS A 159 -1.16 2.14 -22.99
N SER A 160 -0.17 2.93 -22.60
CA SER A 160 0.88 2.52 -21.66
C SER A 160 1.03 3.54 -20.54
N ILE A 161 1.51 3.09 -19.37
CA ILE A 161 1.78 3.97 -18.23
C ILE A 161 3.21 4.48 -18.33
N HIS A 162 3.40 5.81 -18.27
CA HIS A 162 4.72 6.43 -18.21
C HIS A 162 5.33 6.25 -16.81
N LYS A 163 5.91 5.07 -16.56
CA LYS A 163 6.42 4.65 -15.23
C LYS A 163 7.36 5.68 -14.58
N GLU A 164 8.26 6.29 -15.36
CA GLU A 164 9.19 7.31 -14.86
C GLU A 164 8.47 8.55 -14.29
N PHE A 165 7.32 8.95 -14.87
CA PHE A 165 6.56 10.10 -14.38
C PHE A 165 5.91 9.80 -13.03
N VAL A 166 5.41 8.56 -12.87
CA VAL A 166 4.85 8.08 -11.61
C VAL A 166 5.94 8.05 -10.52
N VAL A 167 7.09 7.43 -10.82
CA VAL A 167 8.24 7.36 -9.91
C VAL A 167 8.72 8.76 -9.52
N ASN A 168 8.91 9.65 -10.49
CA ASN A 168 9.38 11.02 -10.23
C ASN A 168 8.39 11.81 -9.36
N SER A 169 7.08 11.56 -9.47
CA SER A 169 6.07 12.20 -8.61
C SER A 169 6.19 11.77 -7.15
N ILE A 170 6.49 10.48 -6.91
CA ILE A 170 6.71 9.94 -5.56
C ILE A 170 8.04 10.45 -5.01
N LEU A 171 9.12 10.37 -5.80
CA LEU A 171 10.44 10.86 -5.38
C LEU A 171 10.41 12.36 -5.09
N PHE A 172 9.66 13.15 -5.86
CA PHE A 172 9.47 14.57 -5.57
C PHE A 172 8.83 14.81 -4.20
N PHE A 173 7.87 13.97 -3.80
CA PHE A 173 7.18 14.12 -2.52
C PHE A 173 8.04 13.68 -1.33
N TYR A 174 8.78 12.58 -1.47
CA TYR A 174 9.47 11.93 -0.35
C TYR A 174 10.97 12.19 -0.24
N THR A 175 11.63 12.66 -1.31
CA THR A 175 13.07 12.97 -1.25
C THR A 175 13.31 14.20 -0.37
N PRO A 176 14.16 14.11 0.67
CA PRO A 176 14.50 15.28 1.48
C PRO A 176 15.24 16.34 0.64
N PRO A 177 15.12 17.64 0.95
CA PRO A 177 15.78 18.69 0.18
C PRO A 177 17.31 18.64 0.39
N ALA A 178 18.08 18.98 -0.66
CA ALA A 178 19.53 19.14 -0.52
C ALA A 178 19.87 20.25 0.50
N PRO A 179 20.90 20.08 1.37
CA PRO A 179 21.88 18.99 1.38
C PRO A 179 21.51 17.78 2.27
N LEU A 180 20.28 17.69 2.78
CA LEU A 180 19.86 16.62 3.70
C LEU A 180 19.80 15.23 3.04
N THR A 181 20.02 15.14 1.73
CA THR A 181 20.14 13.88 0.97
C THR A 181 21.36 13.04 1.34
N GLU A 182 22.32 13.58 2.10
CA GLU A 182 23.48 12.84 2.60
C GLU A 182 23.24 12.19 3.99
N ASP A 183 22.14 12.53 4.67
CA ASP A 183 21.81 11.95 5.98
C ASP A 183 21.09 10.60 5.79
N MET A 184 21.85 9.52 5.93
CA MET A 184 21.35 8.14 5.82
C MET A 184 20.24 7.81 6.83
N SER A 185 20.25 8.43 8.02
CA SER A 185 19.19 8.20 9.01
C SER A 185 17.89 8.88 8.60
N LEU A 186 17.97 10.09 8.05
CA LEU A 186 16.81 10.77 7.48
C LEU A 186 16.28 10.06 6.24
N LEU A 187 17.15 9.56 5.35
CA LEU A 187 16.73 8.78 4.19
C LEU A 187 15.99 7.51 4.60
N ARG A 188 16.52 6.77 5.59
CA ARG A 188 15.84 5.59 6.15
C ARG A 188 14.47 5.98 6.71
N GLN A 189 14.39 7.06 7.48
CA GLN A 189 13.12 7.54 8.02
C GLN A 189 12.14 7.90 6.89
N LYS A 190 12.58 8.64 5.88
CA LYS A 190 11.74 9.05 4.74
C LYS A 190 11.24 7.88 3.90
N TYR A 191 12.06 6.84 3.75
CA TYR A 191 11.64 5.61 3.08
C TYR A 191 10.58 4.86 3.90
N LEU A 192 10.75 4.79 5.22
CA LEU A 192 9.79 4.14 6.10
C LEU A 192 8.49 4.95 6.24
N ASP A 193 8.54 6.29 6.21
CA ASP A 193 7.36 7.15 6.07
C ASP A 193 6.61 6.75 4.78
N TYR A 194 7.29 6.82 3.62
CA TYR A 194 6.76 6.42 2.32
C TYR A 194 6.07 5.06 2.35
N ALA A 195 6.76 4.03 2.85
CA ALA A 195 6.22 2.68 2.92
C ALA A 195 5.00 2.61 3.86
N ASN A 196 5.06 3.27 5.02
CA ASN A 196 3.99 3.26 6.01
C ASN A 196 2.71 3.92 5.47
N GLU A 197 2.84 5.08 4.81
CA GLU A 197 1.66 5.77 4.26
C GLU A 197 1.11 5.09 3.02
N LYS A 198 1.97 4.64 2.10
CA LYS A 198 1.54 3.93 0.88
C LYS A 198 0.84 2.62 1.20
N ASN A 199 1.44 1.80 2.06
CA ASN A 199 0.98 0.41 2.25
C ASN A 199 -0.08 0.26 3.34
N TYR A 200 -0.16 1.20 4.30
CA TYR A 200 -1.03 1.09 5.47
C TYR A 200 -1.91 2.33 5.68
N GLY A 201 -1.29 3.48 5.96
CA GLY A 201 -2.00 4.68 6.38
C GLY A 201 -3.08 5.14 5.40
N SER A 202 -2.73 5.26 4.11
CA SER A 202 -3.64 5.74 3.06
C SER A 202 -4.87 4.83 2.91
N GLY A 203 -4.68 3.52 2.82
CA GLY A 203 -5.78 2.55 2.70
C GLY A 203 -6.69 2.51 3.94
N VAL A 204 -6.10 2.60 5.14
CA VAL A 204 -6.84 2.68 6.40
C VAL A 204 -7.73 3.94 6.43
N VAL A 205 -7.18 5.10 6.09
CA VAL A 205 -7.93 6.37 6.05
C VAL A 205 -8.97 6.37 4.92
N LEU A 206 -8.65 5.80 3.77
CA LEU A 206 -9.58 5.68 2.65
C LEU A 206 -10.80 4.85 3.03
N GLN A 207 -10.62 3.69 3.66
CA GLN A 207 -11.73 2.87 4.14
C GLN A 207 -12.56 3.60 5.21
N ALA A 208 -11.91 4.27 6.16
CA ALA A 208 -12.59 5.08 7.16
C ALA A 208 -13.43 6.20 6.52
N SER A 209 -12.96 6.82 5.43
CA SER A 209 -13.68 7.88 4.72
C SER A 209 -15.00 7.44 4.09
N PHE A 210 -15.12 6.15 3.71
CA PHE A 210 -16.37 5.62 3.18
C PHE A 210 -17.38 5.32 4.29
N ILE A 211 -16.94 4.66 5.36
CA ILE A 211 -17.81 4.20 6.45
C ILE A 211 -18.26 5.37 7.34
N SER A 212 -17.39 6.37 7.56
CA SER A 212 -17.69 7.54 8.40
C SER A 212 -18.82 8.43 7.90
N LYS A 213 -19.28 8.22 6.66
CA LYS A 213 -20.46 8.91 6.09
C LYS A 213 -21.76 8.51 6.80
N THR A 214 -21.82 7.30 7.35
CA THR A 214 -23.08 6.71 7.88
C THR A 214 -22.90 6.07 9.26
N LYS A 215 -21.69 5.70 9.67
CA LYS A 215 -21.39 5.05 10.96
C LYS A 215 -20.21 5.72 11.66
N PRO A 216 -20.14 5.64 13.00
CA PRO A 216 -18.97 6.11 13.72
C PRO A 216 -17.74 5.28 13.37
N VAL A 217 -16.64 5.96 13.03
CA VAL A 217 -15.33 5.36 12.77
C VAL A 217 -14.30 5.97 13.70
N TYR A 218 -13.43 5.16 14.27
CA TYR A 218 -12.37 5.60 15.19
C TYR A 218 -11.01 5.21 14.62
N LEU A 219 -10.20 6.21 14.24
CA LEU A 219 -8.86 6.02 13.71
C LEU A 219 -7.81 6.07 14.81
N TYR A 220 -6.78 5.22 14.73
CA TYR A 220 -5.58 5.34 15.56
C TYR A 220 -4.29 5.13 14.76
N ARG A 221 -3.19 5.70 15.29
CA ARG A 221 -1.82 5.31 14.97
C ARG A 221 -1.10 4.91 16.24
N PHE A 222 -0.51 3.72 16.27
CA PHE A 222 0.17 3.19 17.44
C PHE A 222 1.64 3.59 17.44
N ASN A 223 2.02 4.42 18.42
CA ASN A 223 3.33 5.06 18.54
C ASN A 223 4.08 4.68 19.82
N TYR A 224 3.43 3.99 20.77
CA TYR A 224 4.07 3.60 22.02
C TYR A 224 5.09 2.46 21.84
N ARG A 225 6.37 2.76 22.01
CA ARG A 225 7.45 1.75 22.03
C ARG A 225 7.43 0.97 23.34
N LEU A 226 7.27 -0.35 23.24
CA LEU A 226 7.34 -1.27 24.39
C LEU A 226 8.71 -1.16 25.08
N LYS A 227 8.71 -1.10 26.41
CA LYS A 227 9.94 -0.96 27.22
C LYS A 227 10.39 -2.26 27.87
N THR A 228 9.48 -3.22 28.00
CA THR A 228 9.75 -4.55 28.52
C THR A 228 10.57 -5.35 27.52
N THR A 229 11.74 -5.81 27.94
CA THR A 229 12.68 -6.58 27.09
C THR A 229 12.21 -8.01 26.87
N GLY A 230 12.55 -8.60 25.73
CA GLY A 230 12.27 -10.00 25.39
C GLY A 230 10.88 -10.26 24.78
N ILE A 231 10.16 -9.21 24.41
CA ILE A 231 8.82 -9.31 23.79
C ILE A 231 8.81 -8.68 22.39
N CYS A 232 9.14 -7.40 22.29
CA CYS A 232 9.36 -6.67 21.04
C CYS A 232 10.62 -5.81 21.22
N ASP A 233 11.78 -6.45 21.10
CA ASP A 233 13.08 -5.77 21.22
C ASP A 233 13.39 -5.06 19.89
N LEU A 234 13.54 -3.75 19.95
CA LEU A 234 13.67 -2.88 18.78
C LEU A 234 15.03 -2.18 18.76
N GLU A 235 15.59 -1.98 17.57
CA GLU A 235 16.77 -1.15 17.38
C GLU A 235 16.47 0.32 17.74
N ASP A 236 17.49 1.09 18.10
CA ASP A 236 17.31 2.46 18.60
C ASP A 236 16.56 3.37 17.62
N TRP A 237 16.80 3.22 16.31
CA TRP A 237 16.15 4.00 15.26
C TRP A 237 14.70 3.57 14.97
N MET A 238 14.28 2.38 15.42
CA MET A 238 12.93 1.89 15.18
C MET A 238 11.93 2.56 16.14
N SER A 239 10.81 3.01 15.58
CA SER A 239 9.64 3.46 16.35
C SER A 239 8.78 2.24 16.74
N VAL A 240 7.64 2.01 16.10
CA VAL A 240 6.78 0.84 16.36
C VAL A 240 6.48 0.09 15.06
N PRO A 241 7.09 -1.09 14.85
CA PRO A 241 6.76 -1.95 13.72
C PRO A 241 5.46 -2.71 13.94
N GLN A 242 5.00 -3.33 12.86
CA GLN A 242 3.84 -4.20 12.84
C GLN A 242 3.95 -5.28 13.93
N MET A 243 2.79 -5.64 14.50
CA MET A 243 2.62 -6.63 15.58
C MET A 243 3.06 -6.17 16.97
N CYS A 244 3.83 -5.10 17.11
CA CYS A 244 4.30 -4.65 18.42
C CYS A 244 3.24 -3.93 19.27
N GLU A 245 2.07 -3.66 18.70
CA GLU A 245 0.85 -3.24 19.41
C GLU A 245 0.08 -4.42 20.03
N LEU A 246 0.23 -5.62 19.50
CA LEU A 246 -0.53 -6.80 19.93
C LEU A 246 -0.32 -7.20 21.39
N PRO A 247 0.88 -7.08 22.00
CA PRO A 247 1.04 -7.34 23.44
C PRO A 247 0.11 -6.50 24.31
N PHE A 248 -0.19 -5.26 23.91
CA PHE A 248 -1.09 -4.37 24.64
C PHE A 248 -2.55 -4.74 24.40
N VAL A 249 -2.92 -5.09 23.17
CA VAL A 249 -4.29 -5.50 22.81
C VAL A 249 -4.69 -6.79 23.53
N TRP A 250 -3.79 -7.77 23.60
CA TRP A 250 -4.06 -9.08 24.18
C TRP A 250 -3.83 -9.18 25.69
N GLY A 251 -3.41 -8.08 26.33
CA GLY A 251 -3.13 -8.09 27.76
C GLY A 251 -1.98 -9.02 28.15
N LEU A 252 -0.94 -9.11 27.30
CA LEU A 252 0.23 -9.95 27.52
C LEU A 252 0.86 -9.76 28.92
N PRO A 253 0.91 -8.54 29.51
CA PRO A 253 1.35 -8.35 30.90
C PRO A 253 0.60 -9.14 31.98
N TYR A 254 -0.58 -9.68 31.66
CA TYR A 254 -1.44 -10.42 32.58
C TYR A 254 -1.46 -11.94 32.29
N TRP A 255 -0.74 -12.40 31.27
CA TRP A 255 -0.67 -13.82 30.94
C TRP A 255 0.21 -14.56 31.93
N THR A 256 -0.38 -15.50 32.67
CA THR A 256 0.34 -16.34 33.64
C THR A 256 1.17 -17.46 32.99
N SER A 257 0.98 -17.71 31.69
CA SER A 257 1.66 -18.74 30.92
C SER A 257 2.99 -18.28 30.30
N LEU A 258 3.27 -16.98 30.29
CA LEU A 258 4.56 -16.47 29.84
C LEU A 258 5.66 -16.89 30.81
N SER A 259 6.88 -17.05 30.29
CA SER A 259 8.06 -17.35 31.10
C SER A 259 8.08 -16.45 32.34
N SER A 260 8.30 -17.05 33.51
CA SER A 260 8.39 -16.35 34.81
C SER A 260 9.53 -15.32 34.86
N GLN A 261 10.32 -15.19 33.79
CA GLN A 261 11.47 -14.31 33.68
C GLN A 261 11.12 -12.92 33.11
N VAL A 262 9.95 -12.72 32.50
CA VAL A 262 9.59 -11.41 31.93
C VAL A 262 9.12 -10.46 33.04
N VAL A 263 9.93 -9.45 33.34
CA VAL A 263 9.60 -8.39 34.30
C VAL A 263 8.99 -7.21 33.55
N TRP A 264 7.67 -7.10 33.61
CA TRP A 264 6.91 -6.07 32.90
C TRP A 264 7.12 -4.66 33.47
N ASN A 265 7.43 -3.71 32.58
CA ASN A 265 7.51 -2.30 32.91
C ASN A 265 6.14 -1.74 33.33
N ILE A 266 6.10 -0.90 34.37
CA ILE A 266 4.85 -0.31 34.89
C ILE A 266 4.18 0.59 33.83
N ALA A 267 4.94 1.30 33.00
CA ALA A 267 4.38 2.12 31.94
C ALA A 267 3.67 1.26 30.87
N ASP A 268 4.26 0.10 30.52
CA ASP A 268 3.66 -0.82 29.55
C ASP A 268 2.33 -1.39 30.07
N LYS A 269 2.26 -1.72 31.37
CA LYS A 269 1.00 -2.15 32.02
C LYS A 269 -0.08 -1.06 31.92
N LYS A 270 0.26 0.20 32.19
CA LYS A 270 -0.69 1.33 32.09
C LYS A 270 -1.22 1.54 30.67
N VAL A 271 -0.35 1.44 29.67
CA VAL A 271 -0.76 1.51 28.26
C VAL A 271 -1.65 0.32 27.92
N THR A 272 -1.28 -0.88 28.37
CA THR A 272 -2.08 -2.12 28.20
C THR A 272 -3.49 -1.95 28.76
N ASP A 273 -3.63 -1.46 29.99
CA ASP A 273 -4.94 -1.22 30.61
C ASP A 273 -5.80 -0.26 29.78
N SER A 274 -5.18 0.79 29.25
CA SER A 274 -5.86 1.81 28.44
C SER A 274 -6.30 1.25 27.09
N VAL A 275 -5.41 0.51 26.39
CA VAL A 275 -5.71 -0.14 25.10
C VAL A 275 -6.80 -1.19 25.27
N MET A 276 -6.66 -2.10 26.25
CA MET A 276 -7.68 -3.13 26.52
C MET A 276 -9.04 -2.50 26.88
N SER A 277 -9.05 -1.42 27.67
CA SER A 277 -10.27 -0.69 28.00
C SER A 277 -10.92 -0.09 26.74
N MET A 278 -10.15 0.55 25.86
CA MET A 278 -10.66 1.14 24.62
C MET A 278 -11.21 0.09 23.66
N TRP A 279 -10.49 -1.02 23.44
CA TRP A 279 -10.95 -2.12 22.58
C TRP A 279 -12.19 -2.81 23.18
N GLY A 280 -12.20 -3.07 24.49
CA GLY A 280 -13.34 -3.64 25.19
C GLY A 280 -14.58 -2.73 25.18
N ASN A 281 -14.38 -1.41 25.30
CA ASN A 281 -15.47 -0.45 25.18
C ASN A 281 -16.04 -0.41 23.76
N PHE A 282 -15.18 -0.42 22.73
CA PHE A 282 -15.66 -0.45 21.35
C PHE A 282 -16.45 -1.72 21.04
N THR A 283 -15.98 -2.89 21.46
CA THR A 283 -16.70 -4.15 21.23
C THR A 283 -18.07 -4.19 21.92
N LYS A 284 -18.22 -3.53 23.07
CA LYS A 284 -19.48 -3.51 23.84
C LYS A 284 -20.43 -2.38 23.46
N TYR A 285 -19.90 -1.20 23.13
CA TYR A 285 -20.68 0.04 23.00
C TYR A 285 -20.48 0.77 21.67
N PHE A 286 -19.61 0.27 20.79
CA PHE A 286 -19.19 0.94 19.56
C PHE A 286 -18.63 2.35 19.76
N ASN A 287 -18.09 2.62 20.96
CA ASN A 287 -17.44 3.86 21.35
C ASN A 287 -16.26 3.53 22.28
N PRO A 288 -15.00 3.70 21.86
CA PRO A 288 -13.83 3.31 22.66
C PRO A 288 -13.67 4.15 23.93
N SER A 289 -14.20 5.38 23.96
CA SER A 289 -14.11 6.29 25.12
C SER A 289 -15.32 6.21 26.07
N GLN A 290 -16.22 5.23 25.91
CA GLN A 290 -17.48 5.16 26.67
C GLN A 290 -17.30 5.22 28.19
N SER A 291 -16.26 4.59 28.75
CA SER A 291 -16.04 4.54 30.20
C SER A 291 -15.50 5.84 30.81
N GLY A 292 -15.03 6.80 29.99
CA GLY A 292 -14.40 8.03 30.45
C GLY A 292 -13.08 7.86 31.22
N ARG A 293 -12.54 6.63 31.31
CA ARG A 293 -11.31 6.30 32.03
C ARG A 293 -10.03 6.53 31.22
N SER A 294 -10.17 6.61 29.90
CA SER A 294 -9.08 6.77 28.94
C SER A 294 -9.25 8.09 28.19
N ALA A 295 -8.25 8.47 27.38
CA ALA A 295 -8.32 9.68 26.57
C ALA A 295 -9.59 9.72 25.70
N ARG A 296 -10.06 10.94 25.42
CA ARG A 296 -11.16 11.16 24.48
C ARG A 296 -10.68 10.78 23.09
N TRP A 297 -11.40 9.86 22.47
CA TRP A 297 -11.19 9.40 21.10
C TRP A 297 -12.38 9.86 20.29
N GLU A 298 -12.15 10.88 19.48
CA GLU A 298 -13.21 11.48 18.67
C GLU A 298 -13.43 10.66 17.39
N PRO A 299 -14.67 10.55 16.90
CA PRO A 299 -14.94 9.85 15.66
C PRO A 299 -14.32 10.61 14.49
N PHE A 300 -13.73 9.86 13.57
CA PHE A 300 -13.18 10.36 12.32
C PHE A 300 -14.29 10.91 11.42
N THR A 301 -14.01 12.04 10.76
CA THR A 301 -14.84 12.58 9.67
C THR A 301 -13.95 13.11 8.57
N ALA A 302 -14.46 13.19 7.34
CA ALA A 302 -13.70 13.77 6.22
C ALA A 302 -13.31 15.25 6.44
N GLY A 303 -14.14 16.02 7.17
CA GLY A 303 -13.86 17.43 7.48
C GLY A 303 -12.95 17.65 8.70
N SER A 304 -12.80 16.65 9.56
CA SER A 304 -11.93 16.68 10.73
C SER A 304 -11.31 15.29 10.90
N PRO A 305 -10.21 15.00 10.19
CA PRO A 305 -9.65 13.65 10.08
C PRO A 305 -8.81 13.25 11.29
N GLY A 306 -9.31 13.47 12.51
CA GLY A 306 -8.57 13.16 13.73
C GLY A 306 -8.18 11.68 13.84
N ILE A 307 -6.92 11.42 14.17
CA ILE A 307 -6.36 10.09 14.44
C ILE A 307 -5.89 10.06 15.89
N LEU A 308 -6.32 9.08 16.68
CA LEU A 308 -5.79 8.93 18.04
C LEU A 308 -4.34 8.43 17.96
N ILE A 309 -3.41 9.21 18.50
CA ILE A 309 -2.01 8.79 18.66
C ILE A 309 -1.89 8.03 19.98
N VAL A 310 -1.69 6.72 19.87
CA VAL A 310 -1.51 5.83 21.02
C VAL A 310 -0.03 5.80 21.38
N ASP A 311 0.37 6.71 22.27
CA ASP A 311 1.72 6.79 22.85
C ASP A 311 1.63 6.75 24.40
N LYS A 312 2.61 7.27 25.14
CA LYS A 312 2.57 7.38 26.61
C LYS A 312 1.38 8.22 27.10
N SER A 313 1.04 9.26 26.34
CA SER A 313 -0.13 10.11 26.56
C SER A 313 -0.97 10.09 25.30
N PHE A 314 -2.16 9.51 25.40
CA PHE A 314 -3.03 9.31 24.25
C PHE A 314 -3.67 10.65 23.90
N ASN A 315 -3.48 11.12 22.67
CA ASN A 315 -4.01 12.40 22.21
C ASN A 315 -4.52 12.27 20.79
N MET A 316 -5.55 13.03 20.43
CA MET A 316 -5.89 13.22 19.02
C MET A 316 -4.73 13.91 18.31
N SER A 317 -4.45 13.49 17.08
CA SER A 317 -3.45 14.06 16.19
C SER A 317 -3.66 15.57 16.03
N ASP A 318 -2.60 16.35 16.15
CA ASP A 318 -2.62 17.79 15.88
C ASP A 318 -2.37 18.03 14.38
N PRO A 319 -3.30 18.68 13.65
CA PRO A 319 -3.12 19.03 12.23
C PRO A 319 -1.87 19.84 11.90
N ASN A 320 -1.27 20.53 12.88
CA ASN A 320 -0.03 21.29 12.69
C ASN A 320 1.23 20.41 12.73
N THR A 321 1.14 19.19 13.25
CA THR A 321 2.30 18.30 13.45
C THR A 321 2.16 16.95 12.76
N PHE A 322 0.94 16.45 12.60
CA PHE A 322 0.67 15.22 11.90
C PHE A 322 0.63 15.47 10.38
N ASP A 323 1.36 14.66 9.61
CA ASP A 323 1.42 14.78 8.16
C ASP A 323 0.17 14.20 7.50
N PHE A 324 -0.93 14.96 7.51
CA PHE A 324 -2.12 14.61 6.75
C PHE A 324 -1.90 14.73 5.23
N LYS A 325 -0.87 15.47 4.80
CA LYS A 325 -0.60 15.72 3.39
C LYS A 325 -0.09 14.46 2.70
N SER A 326 0.70 13.61 3.37
CA SER A 326 1.12 12.31 2.83
C SER A 326 -0.05 11.37 2.58
N LEU A 327 -1.05 11.35 3.47
CA LEU A 327 -2.28 10.57 3.29
C LEU A 327 -3.10 11.09 2.09
N SER A 328 -3.27 12.41 1.97
CA SER A 328 -3.92 13.02 0.80
C SER A 328 -3.10 12.88 -0.48
N PHE A 329 -1.77 12.81 -0.41
CA PHE A 329 -0.94 12.51 -1.57
C PHE A 329 -1.37 11.18 -2.17
N TRP A 330 -1.48 10.13 -1.37
CA TRP A 330 -1.87 8.80 -1.86
C TRP A 330 -3.36 8.69 -2.23
N ASN A 331 -4.26 9.30 -1.46
CA ASN A 331 -5.70 9.13 -1.67
C ASN A 331 -6.29 10.10 -2.71
N ASP A 332 -5.73 11.31 -2.85
CA ASP A 332 -6.33 12.37 -3.67
C ASP A 332 -5.46 12.80 -4.88
N TYR A 333 -4.14 12.84 -4.71
CA TYR A 333 -3.22 13.32 -5.76
C TYR A 333 -2.69 12.19 -6.63
N PHE A 334 -2.22 11.09 -6.04
CA PHE A 334 -1.63 9.96 -6.74
C PHE A 334 -2.57 9.32 -7.77
N PRO A 335 -3.89 9.17 -7.54
CA PRO A 335 -4.80 8.70 -8.59
C PRO A 335 -4.80 9.59 -9.84
N LYS A 336 -4.64 10.91 -9.67
CA LYS A 336 -4.51 11.86 -10.79
C LYS A 336 -3.17 11.74 -11.50
N VAL A 337 -2.09 11.44 -10.76
CA VAL A 337 -0.79 11.11 -11.34
C VAL A 337 -0.91 9.86 -12.22
N MET A 338 -1.58 8.82 -11.72
CA MET A 338 -1.81 7.59 -12.48
C MET A 338 -2.64 7.86 -13.74
N GLU A 339 -3.73 8.61 -13.65
CA GLU A 339 -4.54 9.01 -14.81
C GLU A 339 -3.71 9.81 -15.84
N ALA A 340 -2.97 10.82 -15.39
CA ALA A 340 -2.12 11.64 -16.25
C ALA A 340 -0.93 10.87 -16.85
N SER A 341 -0.50 9.79 -16.22
CA SER A 341 0.58 8.93 -16.72
C SER A 341 0.15 7.99 -17.84
N MET A 342 -1.16 7.83 -18.09
CA MET A 342 -1.69 6.98 -19.15
C MET A 342 -1.51 7.64 -20.52
N CYS A 343 -0.54 7.14 -21.30
CA CYS A 343 -0.27 7.56 -22.66
C CYS A 343 -1.05 6.69 -23.64
N CYS A 344 -2.20 7.16 -24.12
CA CYS A 344 -3.01 6.45 -25.12
C CYS A 344 -2.77 7.00 -26.55
N ASN A 345 -2.73 6.11 -27.55
CA ASN A 345 -2.50 6.45 -28.97
C ASN A 345 -3.66 7.22 -29.66
N ILE A 346 -4.56 7.85 -28.90
CA ILE A 346 -5.72 8.54 -29.48
C ILE A 346 -5.32 9.97 -29.88
N THR A 347 -5.67 10.34 -31.11
CA THR A 347 -5.42 11.59 -31.84
C THR A 347 -6.02 12.87 -31.19
N ALA A 348 -6.19 12.92 -29.88
CA ALA A 348 -6.87 14.00 -29.17
C ALA A 348 -5.91 14.78 -28.25
N LYS A 349 -5.20 15.76 -28.83
CA LYS A 349 -4.69 17.02 -28.20
C LYS A 349 -3.92 16.97 -26.86
N GLY A 350 -3.62 15.82 -26.29
CA GLY A 350 -2.69 15.67 -25.18
C GLY A 350 -1.34 15.25 -25.74
N SER A 351 -0.45 16.22 -25.98
CA SER A 351 0.94 15.90 -26.30
C SER A 351 1.51 15.15 -25.10
N CYS A 352 1.77 13.85 -25.27
CA CYS A 352 2.58 13.08 -24.32
C CYS A 352 3.91 13.84 -24.14
N ILE A 353 4.41 13.93 -22.91
CA ILE A 353 5.74 14.47 -22.65
C ILE A 353 6.73 13.42 -23.19
N TYR A 354 7.13 13.58 -24.44
CA TYR A 354 8.11 12.70 -25.07
C TYR A 354 9.48 12.89 -24.42
N ASP A 355 10.18 11.78 -24.20
CA ASP A 355 11.61 11.77 -23.89
C ASP A 355 12.36 12.59 -24.94
N SER A 356 12.92 13.72 -24.49
CA SER A 356 13.68 14.67 -25.30
C SER A 356 14.85 14.04 -26.08
N ARG A 357 15.30 12.83 -25.70
CA ARG A 357 16.36 12.08 -26.40
C ARG A 357 15.95 11.67 -27.82
N SER A 358 14.69 11.30 -28.03
CA SER A 358 14.16 10.95 -29.36
C SER A 358 14.10 12.17 -30.28
N LEU A 359 13.68 13.32 -29.73
CA LEU A 359 13.62 14.58 -30.48
C LEU A 359 15.02 15.06 -30.87
N LEU A 360 15.99 14.96 -29.96
CA LEU A 360 17.40 15.31 -30.22
C LEU A 360 18.02 14.42 -31.30
N MET A 361 17.79 13.10 -31.26
CA MET A 361 18.23 12.17 -32.30
C MET A 361 17.64 12.53 -33.67
N ASN A 362 16.34 12.81 -33.74
CA ASN A 362 15.67 13.18 -34.99
C ASN A 362 16.16 14.52 -35.54
N ILE A 363 16.39 15.52 -34.66
CA ILE A 363 16.97 16.81 -35.05
C ILE A 363 18.40 16.64 -35.56
N LEU A 364 19.22 15.83 -34.88
CA LEU A 364 20.59 15.54 -35.32
C LEU A 364 20.62 14.82 -36.67
N LEU A 365 19.69 13.88 -36.90
CA LEU A 365 19.55 13.19 -38.20
C LEU A 365 19.13 14.15 -39.31
N LEU A 366 18.16 15.03 -39.03
CA LEU A 366 17.72 16.08 -39.96
C LEU A 366 18.83 17.06 -40.29
N MET A 367 19.61 17.50 -39.29
CA MET A 367 20.77 18.33 -39.52
C MET A 367 21.82 17.61 -40.37
N TYR A 368 22.07 16.32 -40.13
CA TYR A 368 23.02 15.53 -40.91
C TYR A 368 22.58 15.34 -42.38
N LEU A 369 21.28 15.18 -42.63
CA LEU A 369 20.73 15.02 -43.97
C LEU A 369 20.65 16.33 -44.76
N LEU A 370 20.44 17.46 -44.09
CA LEU A 370 20.33 18.78 -44.73
C LEU A 370 21.68 19.47 -44.94
N PHE A 371 22.72 19.08 -44.18
CA PHE A 371 24.06 19.66 -44.29
C PHE A 371 24.69 19.55 -45.70
N PRO A 372 24.62 18.41 -46.41
CA PRO A 372 25.17 18.28 -47.77
C PRO A 372 24.44 19.18 -48.78
N SER A 373 23.13 19.34 -48.63
CA SER A 373 22.30 20.17 -49.49
C SER A 373 22.61 21.66 -49.30
N LEU A 374 22.83 22.08 -48.06
CA LEU A 374 23.22 23.47 -47.74
C LEU A 374 24.62 23.80 -48.27
N VAL A 375 25.57 22.86 -48.15
CA VAL A 375 26.92 22.99 -48.70
C VAL A 375 26.89 23.06 -50.22
N ALA A 376 26.06 22.25 -50.88
CA ALA A 376 25.88 22.31 -52.33
C ALA A 376 25.30 23.66 -52.77
N LEU A 377 24.29 24.17 -52.06
CA LEU A 377 23.66 25.46 -52.35
C LEU A 377 24.67 26.62 -52.22
N LEU A 378 25.44 26.64 -51.14
CA LEU A 378 26.50 27.63 -50.90
C LEU A 378 27.57 27.59 -51.98
N LYS A 379 27.92 26.40 -52.49
CA LYS A 379 28.88 26.23 -53.57
C LYS A 379 28.35 26.80 -54.88
N THR A 380 27.09 26.53 -55.24
CA THR A 380 26.44 27.15 -56.41
C THR A 380 26.36 28.67 -56.31
N VAL A 381 26.05 29.22 -55.13
CA VAL A 381 26.02 30.68 -54.93
C VAL A 381 27.41 31.29 -55.08
N ASN A 382 28.45 30.63 -54.56
CA ASN A 382 29.83 31.06 -54.71
C ASN A 382 30.33 30.98 -56.17
N ASP A 383 29.93 29.95 -56.90
CA ASP A 383 30.25 29.79 -58.33
C ASP A 383 29.53 30.85 -59.20
N MET A 384 28.32 31.26 -58.82
CA MET A 384 27.60 32.38 -59.47
C MET A 384 28.23 33.74 -59.18
N LEU A 385 28.73 33.96 -57.96
CA LEU A 385 29.37 35.22 -57.56
C LEU A 385 30.77 35.40 -58.17
N THR A 386 31.43 34.32 -58.58
CA THR A 386 32.75 34.36 -59.24
C THR A 386 32.67 34.52 -60.77
N GLN A 387 31.46 34.47 -61.34
CA GLN A 387 31.19 34.74 -62.76
C GLN A 387 30.70 36.18 -63.06
N ILE A 388 30.58 37.01 -62.02
CA ILE A 388 30.34 38.46 -62.11
C ILE A 388 31.67 39.17 -61.83
#